data_AF-A0A936SPS6-F1
#
_entry.id   AF-A0A936SPS6-F1
#
_cell.length_a   1.000
_cell.length_b   1.000
_cell.length_c   1.000
_cell.angle_alpha   90.00
_cell.angle_beta   90.00
_cell.angle_gamma   90.00
#
_symmetry.space_group_name_H-M   'P 1'
#
loop_
_entity.id
_entity.type
_entity.pdbx_description
1 polymer ?
#
loop_
_entity_poly.entity_id
_entity_poly.type
_entity_poly.pdbx_seq_one_letter_code
_entity_poly.pdbx_strand_id
1 'polypeptide(L)'
;MSNATKHAALFAGRWIGETQGYDAPAHVWEIAQNGANLTIDTRWETETRGMRIYATAQADTPAFTLGQRFTAVLIGTQHFIVREWDTNDTRGGVGPDYDVVFSRPGLAELQANQVWQAYVAAHPADAG
;
A
#
# COMPACT_ATOMS: atom_id res chain seq x y z
N MET A 1 5.41 -6.82 -23.64
CA MET A 1 4.88 -6.33 -22.34
C MET A 1 6.05 -5.75 -21.54
N SER A 2 5.98 -4.49 -21.11
CA SER A 2 7.08 -3.84 -20.37
C SER A 2 7.20 -4.38 -18.94
N ASN A 3 8.35 -4.18 -18.29
CA ASN A 3 8.54 -4.59 -16.89
C ASN A 3 7.57 -3.86 -15.95
N ALA A 4 7.33 -2.57 -16.17
CA ALA A 4 6.34 -1.81 -15.40
C ALA A 4 4.93 -2.43 -15.50
N THR A 5 4.51 -2.91 -16.69
CA THR A 5 3.24 -3.64 -16.83
C THR A 5 3.24 -4.97 -16.08
N LYS A 6 4.36 -5.70 -16.06
CA LYS A 6 4.46 -6.94 -15.29
C LYS A 6 4.39 -6.67 -13.78
N HIS A 7 5.07 -5.63 -13.29
CA HIS A 7 5.03 -5.24 -11.88
C HIS A 7 3.65 -4.76 -11.46
N ALA A 8 2.97 -3.96 -12.28
CA ALA A 8 1.60 -3.53 -12.01
C ALA A 8 0.64 -4.72 -11.78
N ALA A 9 0.83 -5.82 -12.51
CA ALA A 9 0.02 -7.03 -12.36
C ALA A 9 0.16 -7.70 -10.99
N LEU A 10 1.31 -7.56 -10.33
CA LEU A 10 1.55 -8.14 -9.00
C LEU A 10 0.66 -7.50 -7.92
N PHE A 11 0.26 -6.24 -8.13
CA PHE A 11 -0.55 -5.47 -7.21
C PHE A 11 -2.05 -5.57 -7.49
N ALA A 12 -2.47 -6.11 -8.64
CA ALA A 12 -3.89 -6.18 -8.98
C ALA A 12 -4.70 -7.03 -7.97
N GLY A 13 -5.94 -6.65 -7.73
CA GLY A 13 -6.88 -7.30 -6.82
C GLY A 13 -7.04 -6.60 -5.47
N ARG A 14 -7.68 -7.29 -4.54
CA ARG A 14 -7.98 -6.79 -3.20
C ARG A 14 -6.80 -6.89 -2.24
N TRP A 15 -6.65 -5.89 -1.39
CA TRP A 15 -5.67 -5.79 -0.31
C TRP A 15 -6.27 -5.17 0.95
N ILE A 16 -5.77 -5.60 2.11
CA ILE A 16 -6.14 -5.09 3.44
C ILE A 16 -4.91 -4.43 4.06
N GLY A 17 -4.99 -3.12 4.29
CA GLY A 17 -3.93 -2.27 4.83
C GLY A 17 -4.05 -2.08 6.34
N GLU A 18 -3.05 -2.55 7.07
CA GLU A 18 -2.95 -2.38 8.53
C GLU A 18 -1.96 -1.25 8.86
N THR A 19 -2.44 -0.26 9.61
CA THR A 19 -1.60 0.85 10.11
C THR A 19 -0.70 0.33 11.22
N GLN A 20 0.61 0.48 11.06
CA GLN A 20 1.57 -0.06 12.02
C GLN A 20 1.76 0.87 13.21
N GLY A 21 1.69 0.32 14.43
CA GLY A 21 1.89 1.06 15.68
C GLY A 21 0.67 1.83 16.19
N TYR A 22 -0.49 1.70 15.54
CA TYR A 22 -1.73 2.37 15.93
C TYR A 22 -2.94 1.45 15.79
N ASP A 23 -3.93 1.61 16.67
CA ASP A 23 -5.22 0.95 16.54
C ASP A 23 -6.13 1.80 15.65
N ALA A 24 -6.17 1.46 14.36
CA ALA A 24 -6.98 2.12 13.34
C ALA A 24 -7.72 1.06 12.50
N PRO A 25 -8.93 1.36 11.99
CA PRO A 25 -9.60 0.47 11.05
C PRO A 25 -8.70 0.16 9.86
N ALA A 26 -8.80 -1.05 9.30
CA ALA A 26 -8.01 -1.39 8.14
C ALA A 26 -8.43 -0.59 6.90
N HIS A 27 -7.47 -0.32 6.02
CA HIS A 27 -7.76 0.17 4.67
C HIS A 27 -8.10 -1.00 3.76
N VAL A 28 -9.15 -0.87 2.95
CA VAL A 28 -9.43 -1.82 1.89
C VAL A 28 -9.11 -1.17 0.56
N TRP A 29 -8.19 -1.77 -0.19
CA TRP A 29 -7.81 -1.32 -1.53
C TRP A 29 -8.23 -2.36 -2.55
N GLU A 30 -8.96 -1.92 -3.56
CA GLU A 30 -9.26 -2.68 -4.77
C GLU A 30 -8.43 -2.11 -5.92
N ILE A 31 -7.43 -2.85 -6.38
CA ILE A 31 -6.47 -2.36 -7.37
C ILE A 31 -6.77 -2.97 -8.73
N ALA A 32 -7.05 -2.12 -9.72
CA ALA A 32 -7.21 -2.50 -11.12
C ALA A 32 -6.01 -2.00 -11.95
N GLN A 33 -5.52 -2.84 -12.85
CA GLN A 33 -4.40 -2.51 -13.73
C GLN A 33 -4.88 -2.06 -15.12
N ASN A 34 -4.22 -1.03 -15.67
CA ASN A 34 -4.26 -0.66 -17.07
C ASN A 34 -2.84 -0.35 -17.59
N GLY A 35 -2.19 -1.34 -18.21
CA GLY A 35 -0.80 -1.21 -18.63
C GLY A 35 0.13 -1.07 -17.42
N ALA A 36 0.93 -0.01 -17.36
CA ALA A 36 1.75 0.31 -16.18
C ALA A 36 0.99 1.14 -15.12
N ASN A 37 -0.21 1.61 -15.44
CA ASN A 37 -1.01 2.42 -14.53
C ASN A 37 -1.91 1.53 -13.67
N LEU A 38 -2.20 2.01 -12.47
CA LEU A 38 -3.06 1.38 -11.47
C LEU A 38 -4.16 2.38 -11.10
N THR A 39 -5.40 1.88 -11.06
CA THR A 39 -6.53 2.56 -10.43
C THR A 39 -6.81 1.84 -9.12
N ILE A 40 -6.87 2.59 -8.04
CA ILE A 40 -7.04 2.03 -6.70
C ILE A 40 -8.31 2.65 -6.11
N ASP A 41 -9.32 1.83 -5.88
CA ASP A 41 -10.48 2.22 -5.10
C ASP A 41 -10.19 1.91 -3.63
N THR A 42 -10.08 2.95 -2.81
CA THR A 42 -9.71 2.86 -1.40
C THR A 42 -10.83 3.29 -0.48
N ARG A 43 -11.00 2.61 0.65
CA ARG A 43 -11.93 2.95 1.73
C ARG A 43 -11.42 2.43 3.06
N TRP A 44 -11.91 2.96 4.16
CA TRP A 44 -11.80 2.29 5.46
C TRP A 44 -12.73 1.08 5.52
N GLU A 45 -12.35 0.03 6.23
CA GLU A 45 -13.14 -1.20 6.31
C GLU A 45 -14.57 -0.95 6.82
N THR A 46 -14.70 -0.04 7.78
CA THR A 46 -15.97 0.40 8.39
C THR A 46 -16.80 1.33 7.50
N GLU A 47 -16.24 1.80 6.38
CA GLU A 47 -16.88 2.77 5.50
C GLU A 47 -17.36 2.11 4.20
N THR A 48 -18.53 2.58 3.72
CA THR A 48 -19.10 2.16 2.43
C THR A 48 -18.72 3.11 1.30
N ARG A 49 -18.35 4.35 1.63
CA ARG A 49 -17.82 5.32 0.68
C ARG A 49 -16.30 5.27 0.72
N GLY A 50 -15.72 5.40 -0.45
CA GLY A 50 -14.28 5.45 -0.63
C GLY A 50 -13.92 6.57 -1.59
N MET A 51 -12.67 6.56 -1.99
CA MET A 51 -12.16 7.43 -3.03
C MET A 51 -11.30 6.64 -4.01
N ARG A 52 -11.08 7.24 -5.17
CA ARG A 52 -10.24 6.68 -6.21
C ARG A 52 -8.92 7.42 -6.25
N ILE A 53 -7.83 6.67 -6.14
CA ILE A 53 -6.47 7.16 -6.31
C ILE A 53 -5.82 6.48 -7.51
N TYR A 54 -4.83 7.15 -8.09
CA TYR A 54 -4.11 6.68 -9.27
C TYR A 54 -2.64 6.49 -8.94
N ALA A 55 -2.06 5.43 -9.51
CA ALA A 55 -0.66 5.10 -9.33
C ALA A 55 -0.02 4.61 -10.64
N THR A 56 1.31 4.63 -10.66
CA THR A 56 2.09 4.11 -11.79
C THR A 56 3.18 3.17 -11.27
N ALA A 57 3.22 1.95 -11.82
CA ALA A 57 4.23 0.96 -11.51
C ALA A 57 5.60 1.35 -12.09
N GLN A 58 6.64 1.08 -11.32
CA GLN A 58 8.03 1.32 -11.70
C GLN A 58 8.57 0.17 -12.56
N ALA A 59 9.45 0.49 -13.51
CA ALA A 59 10.01 -0.51 -14.42
C ALA A 59 11.14 -1.33 -13.78
N ASP A 60 11.89 -0.73 -12.87
CA ASP A 60 13.15 -1.30 -12.36
C ASP A 60 12.96 -2.17 -11.12
N THR A 61 11.88 -1.94 -10.36
CA THR A 61 11.58 -2.64 -9.10
C THR A 61 10.08 -2.93 -9.01
N PRO A 62 9.64 -4.01 -8.34
CA PRO A 62 8.23 -4.28 -8.09
C PRO A 62 7.66 -3.29 -7.06
N ALA A 63 7.49 -2.05 -7.50
CA ALA A 63 6.92 -0.94 -6.73
C ALA A 63 6.00 -0.10 -7.61
N PHE A 64 5.15 0.71 -6.99
CA PHE A 64 4.40 1.77 -7.67
C PHE A 64 4.42 3.06 -6.89
N THR A 65 4.19 4.16 -7.58
CA THR A 65 4.14 5.51 -7.01
C THR A 65 2.69 6.00 -6.95
N LEU A 66 2.31 6.53 -5.78
CA LEU A 66 1.02 7.17 -5.52
C LEU A 66 1.22 8.68 -5.61
N GLY A 67 0.66 9.30 -6.64
CA GLY A 67 1.00 10.69 -6.96
C GLY A 67 2.51 10.85 -7.19
N GLN A 68 3.12 11.85 -6.55
CA GLN A 68 4.56 12.12 -6.64
C GLN A 68 5.32 11.89 -5.32
N ARG A 69 4.64 11.42 -4.26
CA ARG A 69 5.19 11.44 -2.90
C ARG A 69 5.41 10.04 -2.31
N PHE A 70 4.44 9.15 -2.44
CA PHE A 70 4.49 7.86 -1.73
C PHE A 70 4.82 6.73 -2.68
N THR A 71 5.63 5.78 -2.20
CA THR A 71 6.00 4.58 -2.95
C THR A 71 5.51 3.35 -2.20
N ALA A 72 4.77 2.50 -2.89
CA ALA A 72 4.38 1.19 -2.42
C ALA A 72 5.38 0.15 -2.94
N VAL A 73 6.02 -0.60 -2.04
CA VAL A 73 7.05 -1.61 -2.38
C VAL A 73 6.52 -2.99 -2.08
N LEU A 74 6.52 -3.89 -3.08
CA LEU A 74 6.10 -5.28 -2.92
C LEU A 74 7.11 -6.05 -2.07
N ILE A 75 6.61 -6.75 -1.06
CA ILE A 75 7.39 -7.62 -0.18
C ILE A 75 6.91 -9.05 -0.37
N GLY A 76 7.69 -9.84 -1.11
CA GLY A 76 7.30 -11.19 -1.50
C GLY A 76 6.12 -11.18 -2.48
N THR A 77 5.09 -11.99 -2.22
CA THR A 77 3.90 -12.11 -3.08
C THR A 77 2.59 -11.74 -2.38
N GLN A 78 2.61 -11.64 -1.05
CA GLN A 78 1.42 -11.50 -0.22
C GLN A 78 1.33 -10.15 0.51
N HIS A 79 2.38 -9.33 0.40
CA HIS A 79 2.49 -8.07 1.13
C HIS A 79 3.07 -6.97 0.25
N PHE A 80 2.67 -5.74 0.52
CA PHE A 80 3.42 -4.55 0.13
C PHE A 80 3.34 -3.50 1.22
N ILE A 81 4.31 -2.58 1.25
CA ILE A 81 4.40 -1.55 2.27
C ILE A 81 4.35 -0.19 1.61
N VAL A 82 3.55 0.72 2.16
CA VAL A 82 3.62 2.15 1.88
C VAL A 82 4.13 2.83 3.14
N ARG A 83 5.33 3.40 3.09
CA ARG A 83 5.90 4.13 4.22
C ARG A 83 5.40 5.56 4.27
N GLU A 84 5.30 6.08 5.48
CA GLU A 84 4.94 7.49 5.75
C GLU A 84 3.70 7.92 4.95
N TRP A 85 2.76 7.01 4.74
CA TRP A 85 1.58 7.30 3.98
C TRP A 85 0.67 8.17 4.82
N ASP A 86 0.39 9.36 4.31
CA ASP A 86 -0.63 10.23 4.86
C ASP A 86 -2.00 9.58 4.61
N THR A 87 -2.47 8.77 5.55
CA THR A 87 -3.80 8.12 5.51
C THR A 87 -4.95 9.14 5.63
N ASN A 88 -4.64 10.43 5.80
CA ASN A 88 -5.58 11.48 6.16
C ASN A 88 -6.39 12.08 4.99
N ASP A 89 -6.49 11.37 3.86
CA ASP A 89 -7.35 11.79 2.74
C ASP A 89 -8.84 11.87 3.15
N THR A 90 -9.26 11.16 4.22
CA THR A 90 -10.60 11.34 4.82
C THR A 90 -10.65 12.29 6.02
N ARG A 91 -9.50 12.74 6.57
CA ARG A 91 -9.42 13.66 7.72
C ARG A 91 -9.10 15.11 7.34
N GLY A 92 -8.95 15.41 6.05
CA GLY A 92 -8.66 16.78 5.59
C GLY A 92 -7.21 17.22 5.83
N GLY A 93 -6.25 16.30 5.79
CA GLY A 93 -4.81 16.61 5.85
C GLY A 93 -4.26 16.95 7.23
N VAL A 94 -4.89 16.47 8.31
CA VAL A 94 -4.43 16.65 9.69
C VAL A 94 -4.17 15.30 10.35
N GLY A 95 -2.90 15.00 10.63
CA GLY A 95 -2.45 13.81 11.35
C GLY A 95 -0.99 13.44 11.03
N PRO A 96 -0.39 12.49 11.77
CA PRO A 96 0.93 11.98 11.45
C PRO A 96 0.90 11.10 10.20
N ASP A 97 2.04 11.01 9.51
CA ASP A 97 2.30 10.04 8.44
C ASP A 97 2.50 8.65 9.07
N TYR A 98 1.94 7.60 8.46
CA TYR A 98 2.00 6.25 9.01
C TYR A 98 2.53 5.21 8.02
N ASP A 99 3.26 4.23 8.52
CA ASP A 99 3.56 3.03 7.74
C ASP A 99 2.32 2.14 7.67
N VAL A 100 1.95 1.72 6.47
CA VAL A 100 0.82 0.82 6.23
C VAL A 100 1.31 -0.42 5.49
N VAL A 101 0.99 -1.59 6.04
CA VAL A 101 1.26 -2.89 5.40
C VAL A 101 -0.02 -3.38 4.78
N PHE A 102 0.00 -3.53 3.46
CA PHE A 102 -1.09 -4.13 2.71
C PHE A 102 -0.84 -5.62 2.54
N SER A 103 -1.81 -6.42 2.95
CA SER A 103 -1.78 -7.88 2.88
C SER A 103 -2.87 -8.40 1.95
N ARG A 104 -2.63 -9.54 1.30
CA ARG A 104 -3.72 -10.27 0.64
C ARG A 104 -4.76 -10.73 1.68
N PRO A 105 -6.07 -10.67 1.37
CA PRO A 105 -7.10 -11.09 2.32
C PRO A 105 -6.90 -12.55 2.80
N GLY A 106 -7.13 -12.79 4.09
CA GLY A 106 -7.00 -14.09 4.74
C GLY A 106 -5.78 -14.17 5.65
N LEU A 107 -4.99 -15.25 5.53
CA LEU A 107 -3.91 -15.55 6.49
C LEU A 107 -2.75 -14.55 6.47
N ALA A 108 -2.53 -13.84 5.36
CA ALA A 108 -1.40 -12.92 5.23
C ALA A 108 -1.54 -11.70 6.15
N GLU A 109 -2.77 -11.31 6.49
CA GLU A 109 -3.06 -10.20 7.41
C GLU A 109 -2.42 -10.43 8.79
N LEU A 110 -2.42 -11.68 9.27
CA LEU A 110 -1.84 -12.06 10.56
C LEU A 110 -0.31 -11.89 10.62
N GLN A 111 0.34 -11.67 9.48
CA GLN A 111 1.79 -11.51 9.36
C GLN A 111 2.20 -10.06 9.09
N ALA A 112 1.25 -9.12 8.97
CA ALA A 112 1.51 -7.74 8.59
C ALA A 112 2.58 -7.08 9.49
N ASN A 113 2.41 -7.17 10.81
CA ASN A 113 3.36 -6.61 11.76
C ASN A 113 4.75 -7.25 11.69
N GLN A 114 4.83 -8.57 11.54
CA GLN A 114 6.10 -9.27 11.40
C GLN A 114 6.84 -8.85 10.12
N VAL A 115 6.10 -8.71 9.02
CA VAL A 115 6.64 -8.26 7.73
C VAL A 115 7.17 -6.83 7.85
N TRP A 116 6.44 -5.93 8.49
CA TRP A 116 6.90 -4.55 8.74
C TRP A 116 8.17 -4.52 9.58
N GLN A 117 8.21 -5.23 10.70
CA GLN A 117 9.41 -5.29 11.55
C GLN A 117 10.64 -5.80 10.78
N ALA A 118 10.48 -6.86 9.99
CA ALA A 118 11.55 -7.39 9.16
C ALA A 118 12.01 -6.37 8.09
N TYR A 119 11.06 -5.67 7.48
CA TYR A 119 11.34 -4.66 6.47
C TYR A 119 12.10 -3.46 7.05
N VAL A 120 11.66 -2.90 8.18
CA VAL A 120 12.31 -1.79 8.87
C VAL A 120 13.71 -2.18 9.36
N ALA A 121 13.87 -3.39 9.90
CA ALA A 121 15.19 -3.88 10.31
C ALA A 121 16.17 -4.00 9.13
N ALA A 122 15.69 -4.39 7.94
CA ALA A 122 16.48 -4.49 6.72
C ALA A 122 16.72 -3.15 6.02
N HIS A 123 15.87 -2.16 6.27
CA HIS A 123 15.96 -0.80 5.71
C HIS A 123 16.02 0.25 6.84
N PRO A 124 17.08 0.23 7.66
CA PRO A 124 17.22 1.16 8.76
C PRO A 124 17.60 2.57 8.26
N ALA A 125 16.64 3.30 7.67
CA ALA A 125 16.64 4.75 7.49
C ALA A 125 15.33 5.17 6.78
N ASP A 126 14.41 5.72 7.55
CA ASP A 126 13.87 7.09 7.44
C ASP A 126 13.04 7.26 8.72
N ALA A 127 13.70 7.27 9.87
CA ALA A 127 13.08 7.64 11.14
C ALA A 127 13.31 9.14 11.29
N GLY A 128 12.55 9.92 10.53
CA GLY A 128 12.42 11.36 10.73
C GLY A 128 11.64 11.68 11.99
#